data_AF-A0A4R8WKT9-F1
#
_entry.id   AF-A0A4R8WKT9-F1
#
_cell.length_a   1.000
_cell.length_b   1.000
_cell.length_c   1.000
_cell.angle_alpha   90.00
_cell.angle_beta   90.00
_cell.angle_gamma   90.00
#
_symmetry.space_group_name_H-M   'P 1'
#
loop_
_entity.id
_entity.type
_entity.pdbx_description
1 polymer ?
#
loop_
_entity_poly.entity_id
_entity_poly.type
_entity_poly.pdbx_seq_one_letter_code
_entity_poly.pdbx_strand_id
1 'polypeptide(L)'
;MNSHTVPHGIRFGRRATDFPAVVGADVTDRPGASRAPRRGVPASRYLPPQDWDRLLIADAQGLPTLYLAADAGELWLTEPSTGRVVALGNSHLRGLGIWSFWLHNVDQRTIVAREGLLQPGSVVALVREQAHGSGPRGIAVHAATGRPVGHVSPRIAAGLSPLLDGGAGLLAVTLASDPTLARDRPGLVKVIACSPDVIGHLFRRLPQGAPVPLRAHDTVLVA
;
A
#
# COMPACT_ATOMS: atom_id res chain seq x y z
N MET A 1 -21.45 60.03 1.91
CA MET A 1 -22.61 60.17 2.81
C MET A 1 -22.73 58.91 3.64
N ASN A 2 -22.46 59.10 4.92
CA ASN A 2 -23.13 58.54 6.10
C ASN A 2 -23.11 57.02 6.31
N SER A 3 -22.21 56.62 7.22
CA SER A 3 -22.56 56.18 8.58
C SER A 3 -23.73 55.21 8.73
N HIS A 4 -23.51 54.07 9.39
CA HIS A 4 -23.83 53.98 10.83
C HIS A 4 -23.29 52.69 11.45
N THR A 5 -22.34 52.91 12.37
CA THR A 5 -21.92 52.03 13.46
C THR A 5 -23.02 51.98 14.54
N VAL A 6 -22.69 51.30 15.65
CA VAL A 6 -23.18 51.40 17.03
C VAL A 6 -24.26 50.34 17.44
N PRO A 7 -24.42 49.96 18.73
CA PRO A 7 -23.71 48.85 19.40
C PRO A 7 -24.61 48.08 20.43
N HIS A 8 -24.03 47.20 21.27
CA HIS A 8 -24.07 47.27 22.76
C HIS A 8 -23.76 45.92 23.43
N GLY A 9 -23.05 46.02 24.56
CA GLY A 9 -22.80 44.95 25.54
C GLY A 9 -24.09 44.45 26.23
N ILE A 10 -24.06 43.62 27.27
CA ILE A 10 -23.35 43.78 28.54
C ILE A 10 -23.31 42.41 29.27
N ARG A 11 -22.11 42.10 29.76
CA ARG A 11 -21.66 41.46 31.01
C ARG A 11 -22.64 40.94 32.12
N PHE A 12 -22.09 39.92 32.79
CA PHE A 12 -22.13 39.53 34.22
C PHE A 12 -23.22 38.59 34.74
N GLY A 13 -22.76 37.52 35.41
CA GLY A 13 -23.55 36.69 36.31
C GLY A 13 -22.76 35.52 36.90
N ARG A 14 -21.83 35.79 37.83
CA ARG A 14 -21.35 34.78 38.79
C ARG A 14 -22.49 34.47 39.77
N ARG A 15 -22.74 33.20 40.08
CA ARG A 15 -23.23 32.81 41.41
C ARG A 15 -22.76 31.40 41.76
N ALA A 16 -21.91 31.34 42.78
CA ALA A 16 -21.68 30.17 43.59
C ALA A 16 -22.88 29.97 44.52
N THR A 17 -23.22 28.73 44.86
CA THR A 17 -23.80 28.37 46.16
C THR A 17 -23.61 26.88 46.41
N ASP A 18 -23.02 26.62 47.57
CA ASP A 18 -22.80 25.33 48.21
C ASP A 18 -24.08 24.52 48.44
N PHE A 19 -23.94 23.19 48.55
CA PHE A 19 -24.61 22.34 49.54
C PHE A 19 -23.81 21.04 49.75
N PRO A 20 -23.94 20.35 50.90
CA PRO A 20 -22.82 19.75 51.63
C PRO A 20 -22.80 18.22 51.64
N ALA A 21 -21.73 17.70 52.25
CA ALA A 21 -21.40 16.30 52.49
C ALA A 21 -22.44 15.53 53.33
N VAL A 22 -22.35 14.18 53.26
CA VAL A 22 -22.31 13.20 54.38
C VAL A 22 -22.79 11.82 53.91
N VAL A 23 -22.04 10.76 54.23
CA VAL A 23 -22.62 9.43 54.54
C VAL A 23 -21.99 8.24 53.81
N GLY A 24 -20.91 7.64 54.32
CA GLY A 24 -20.37 6.40 53.76
C GLY A 24 -21.26 5.17 53.97
N ALA A 25 -20.98 4.10 53.23
CA ALA A 25 -21.00 2.72 53.73
C ALA A 25 -20.50 1.75 52.65
N ASP A 26 -19.66 0.87 53.13
CA ASP A 26 -19.58 -0.56 52.83
C ASP A 26 -18.93 -1.10 51.56
N VAL A 27 -17.92 -1.90 51.88
CA VAL A 27 -17.22 -2.88 51.08
C VAL A 27 -18.22 -3.95 50.67
N THR A 28 -18.47 -4.07 49.36
CA THR A 28 -18.72 -5.38 48.78
C THR A 28 -17.59 -5.68 47.81
N ASP A 29 -16.66 -6.47 48.35
CA ASP A 29 -15.63 -7.22 47.65
C ASP A 29 -16.28 -7.96 46.47
N ARG A 30 -16.13 -7.39 45.27
CA ARG A 30 -16.50 -8.07 44.02
C ARG A 30 -15.36 -9.04 43.71
N PRO A 31 -15.60 -10.36 43.68
CA PRO A 31 -14.57 -11.30 43.29
C PRO A 31 -14.05 -10.88 41.91
N GLY A 32 -12.73 -10.65 41.85
CA GLY A 32 -12.04 -10.18 40.68
C GLY A 32 -12.48 -10.96 39.45
N ALA A 33 -13.29 -10.32 38.61
CA ALA A 33 -13.62 -10.85 37.31
C ALA A 33 -12.28 -10.97 36.58
N SER A 34 -11.77 -12.21 36.54
CA SER A 34 -10.64 -12.60 35.71
C SER A 34 -10.96 -12.13 34.30
N ARG A 35 -10.39 -10.98 33.95
CA ARG A 35 -10.56 -10.35 32.66
C ARG A 35 -9.86 -11.28 31.70
N ALA A 36 -10.64 -12.17 31.08
CA ALA A 36 -10.20 -13.04 30.01
C ALA A 36 -9.27 -12.24 29.10
N PRO A 37 -8.11 -12.79 28.71
CA PRO A 37 -7.17 -12.09 27.85
C PRO A 37 -7.96 -11.57 26.66
N ARG A 38 -8.00 -10.23 26.51
CA ARG A 38 -8.65 -9.61 25.36
C ARG A 38 -8.09 -10.33 24.15
N ARG A 39 -8.95 -10.99 23.36
CA ARG A 39 -8.58 -11.55 22.06
C ARG A 39 -7.79 -10.46 21.35
N GLY A 40 -6.48 -10.65 21.24
CA GLY A 40 -5.58 -9.65 20.69
C GLY A 40 -6.09 -9.29 19.31
N VAL A 41 -6.03 -8.00 18.96
CA VAL A 41 -6.21 -7.58 17.57
C VAL A 41 -5.19 -8.38 16.75
N PRO A 42 -5.61 -9.10 15.70
CA PRO A 42 -4.66 -9.84 14.87
C PRO A 42 -3.57 -8.88 14.41
N ALA A 43 -2.30 -9.24 14.61
CA ALA A 43 -1.20 -8.44 14.11
C ALA A 43 -1.39 -8.22 12.60
N SER A 44 -1.21 -6.98 12.14
CA SER A 44 -1.33 -6.64 10.72
C SER A 44 -0.40 -7.54 9.89
N ARG A 45 -0.91 -8.03 8.74
CA ARG A 45 -0.10 -8.80 7.76
C ARG A 45 0.99 -7.95 7.10
N TYR A 46 0.84 -6.63 7.13
CA TYR A 46 1.75 -5.70 6.47
C TYR A 46 2.99 -5.43 7.30
N LEU A 47 4.11 -5.22 6.61
CA LEU A 47 5.35 -4.75 7.23
C LEU A 47 5.12 -3.36 7.84
N PRO A 48 5.35 -3.18 9.14
CA PRO A 48 5.00 -1.94 9.81
C PRO A 48 6.04 -0.84 9.52
N PRO A 49 5.66 0.45 9.59
CA PRO A 49 6.52 1.57 9.17
C PRO A 49 7.88 1.63 9.84
N GLN A 50 7.97 1.29 11.14
CA GLN A 50 9.22 1.31 11.90
C GLN A 50 10.30 0.36 11.36
N ASP A 51 9.91 -0.63 10.56
CA ASP A 51 10.84 -1.63 10.00
C ASP A 51 11.25 -1.31 8.55
N TRP A 52 10.66 -0.28 7.91
CA TRP A 52 10.87 -0.01 6.48
C TRP A 52 12.33 0.35 6.15
N ASP A 53 12.91 1.32 6.84
CA ASP A 53 14.30 1.74 6.60
C ASP A 53 15.32 0.63 6.85
N ARG A 54 14.97 -0.31 7.74
CA ARG A 54 15.84 -1.42 8.11
C ARG A 54 15.74 -2.59 7.15
N LEU A 55 14.54 -2.90 6.66
CA LEU A 55 14.26 -4.15 5.93
C LEU A 55 13.98 -3.95 4.44
N LEU A 56 13.67 -2.74 3.99
CA LEU A 56 13.44 -2.41 2.58
C LEU A 56 14.69 -1.78 1.97
N ILE A 57 15.79 -2.53 2.04
CA ILE A 57 17.10 -2.11 1.55
C ILE A 57 17.55 -3.02 0.40
N ALA A 58 18.47 -2.52 -0.41
CA ALA A 58 19.16 -3.33 -1.40
C ALA A 58 20.35 -4.06 -0.75
N ASP A 59 20.66 -5.26 -1.22
CA ASP A 59 21.85 -6.00 -0.85
C ASP A 59 23.12 -5.42 -1.51
N ALA A 60 24.27 -6.08 -1.29
CA ALA A 60 25.55 -5.64 -1.84
C ALA A 60 25.59 -5.69 -3.39
N GLN A 61 24.67 -6.41 -4.02
CA GLN A 61 24.50 -6.52 -5.47
C GLN A 61 23.45 -5.53 -6.00
N GLY A 62 22.87 -4.70 -5.14
CA GLY A 62 21.82 -3.76 -5.51
C GLY A 62 20.43 -4.40 -5.69
N LEU A 63 20.25 -5.66 -5.26
CA LEU A 63 18.96 -6.37 -5.37
C LEU A 63 18.13 -6.16 -4.09
N PRO A 64 16.81 -6.03 -4.18
CA PRO A 64 15.95 -5.82 -3.02
C PRO A 64 15.93 -7.06 -2.11
N THR A 65 15.89 -6.87 -0.80
CA THR A 65 15.66 -7.97 0.17
C THR A 65 14.18 -8.40 0.23
N LEU A 66 13.54 -8.59 -0.93
CA LEU A 66 12.12 -8.91 -1.09
C LEU A 66 11.91 -10.07 -2.06
N TYR A 67 10.79 -10.78 -1.89
CA TYR A 67 10.41 -11.90 -2.75
C TYR A 67 8.91 -11.84 -3.05
N LEU A 68 8.49 -12.43 -4.18
CA LEU A 68 7.09 -12.62 -4.49
C LEU A 68 6.58 -13.94 -3.91
N ALA A 69 5.56 -13.85 -3.08
CA ALA A 69 4.86 -15.00 -2.52
C ALA A 69 3.41 -15.01 -3.00
N ALA A 70 2.90 -16.18 -3.34
CA ALA A 70 1.48 -16.35 -3.68
C ALA A 70 0.64 -16.40 -2.39
N ASP A 71 -0.40 -15.58 -2.33
CA ASP A 71 -1.40 -15.60 -1.26
C ASP A 71 -2.78 -15.23 -1.82
N ALA A 72 -3.78 -16.06 -1.53
CA ALA A 72 -5.18 -15.89 -1.96
C ALA A 72 -5.37 -15.60 -3.48
N GLY A 73 -4.55 -16.21 -4.34
CA GLY A 73 -4.62 -16.01 -5.79
C GLY A 73 -4.00 -14.70 -6.29
N GLU A 74 -3.18 -14.05 -5.46
CA GLU A 74 -2.39 -12.87 -5.81
C GLU A 74 -0.90 -13.10 -5.50
N LEU A 75 -0.02 -12.31 -6.11
CA LEU A 75 1.39 -12.24 -5.75
C LEU A 75 1.66 -11.01 -4.87
N TRP A 76 2.37 -11.24 -3.77
CA TRP A 76 2.71 -10.22 -2.78
C TRP A 76 4.22 -10.09 -2.61
N LEU A 77 4.70 -8.85 -2.62
CA LEU A 77 6.05 -8.53 -2.16
C LEU A 77 6.13 -8.85 -0.67
N THR A 78 7.03 -9.75 -0.31
CA THR A 78 7.15 -10.33 1.03
C THR A 78 8.57 -10.15 1.51
N GLU A 79 8.70 -9.63 2.73
CA GLU A 79 9.97 -9.53 3.42
C GLU A 79 10.25 -10.86 4.13
N PRO A 80 11.39 -11.52 3.84
CA PRO A 80 11.63 -12.91 4.24
C PRO A 80 11.85 -13.12 5.74
N SER A 81 12.40 -12.14 6.46
CA SER A 81 12.76 -12.32 7.87
C SER A 81 11.57 -12.29 8.82
N THR A 82 10.53 -11.53 8.46
CA THR A 82 9.29 -11.39 9.22
C THR A 82 8.12 -12.16 8.59
N GLY A 83 8.23 -12.53 7.31
CA GLY A 83 7.14 -13.11 6.52
C GLY A 83 6.01 -12.11 6.23
N ARG A 84 6.21 -10.81 6.50
CA ARG A 84 5.19 -9.77 6.30
C ARG A 84 5.20 -9.25 4.87
N VAL A 85 4.03 -8.82 4.41
CA VAL A 85 3.86 -8.28 3.06
C VAL A 85 4.11 -6.77 3.01
N VAL A 86 4.66 -6.29 1.90
CA VAL A 86 4.89 -4.86 1.64
C VAL A 86 3.74 -4.31 0.83
N ALA A 87 3.16 -3.20 1.28
CA ALA A 87 2.10 -2.53 0.54
C ALA A 87 2.65 -1.94 -0.78
N LEU A 88 1.91 -2.11 -1.87
CA LEU A 88 2.29 -1.59 -3.21
C LEU A 88 2.41 -0.06 -3.28
N GLY A 89 1.89 0.68 -2.32
CA GLY A 89 2.04 2.13 -2.24
C GLY A 89 3.29 2.60 -1.47
N ASN A 90 4.10 1.68 -0.94
CA ASN A 90 5.23 2.04 -0.10
C ASN A 90 6.30 2.79 -0.92
N SER A 91 6.68 3.99 -0.47
CA SER A 91 7.63 4.87 -1.15
C SER A 91 9.03 4.27 -1.30
N HIS A 92 9.43 3.37 -0.38
CA HIS A 92 10.75 2.72 -0.40
C HIS A 92 10.94 1.82 -1.61
N LEU A 93 9.86 1.25 -2.16
CA LEU A 93 9.92 0.39 -3.34
C LEU A 93 10.58 1.08 -4.53
N ARG A 94 10.34 2.40 -4.71
CA ARG A 94 10.98 3.17 -5.78
C ARG A 94 12.49 3.29 -5.61
N GLY A 95 12.96 3.41 -4.36
CA GLY A 95 14.39 3.42 -4.04
C GLY A 95 15.08 2.09 -4.37
N LEU A 96 14.31 1.00 -4.38
CA LEU A 96 14.75 -0.34 -4.78
C LEU A 96 14.57 -0.60 -6.29
N GLY A 97 14.20 0.42 -7.08
CA GLY A 97 13.92 0.28 -8.50
C GLY A 97 12.62 -0.46 -8.84
N ILE A 98 11.74 -0.66 -7.85
CA ILE A 98 10.44 -1.33 -8.01
C ILE A 98 9.33 -0.29 -8.16
N TRP A 99 8.69 -0.29 -9.32
CA TRP A 99 7.51 0.52 -9.60
C TRP A 99 6.27 -0.33 -9.45
N SER A 100 5.47 -0.06 -8.42
CA SER A 100 4.19 -0.73 -8.18
C SER A 100 3.03 0.22 -8.41
N PHE A 101 2.02 -0.24 -9.16
CA PHE A 101 0.87 0.60 -9.51
C PHE A 101 -0.34 -0.24 -9.89
N TRP A 102 -1.49 0.44 -9.87
CA TRP A 102 -2.75 -0.07 -10.40
C TRP A 102 -2.95 0.45 -11.82
N LEU A 103 -3.52 -0.38 -12.69
CA LEU A 103 -3.92 0.08 -14.01
C LEU A 103 -5.18 0.96 -13.93
N HIS A 104 -5.18 2.02 -14.74
CA HIS A 104 -6.34 2.87 -15.00
C HIS A 104 -6.97 2.49 -16.33
N ASN A 105 -8.24 2.85 -16.52
CA ASN A 105 -8.98 2.64 -17.77
C ASN A 105 -8.86 1.19 -18.29
N VAL A 106 -8.89 0.23 -17.36
CA VAL A 106 -8.81 -1.18 -17.71
C VAL A 106 -9.99 -1.52 -18.61
N ASP A 107 -9.73 -2.06 -19.80
CA ASP A 107 -10.80 -2.46 -20.69
C ASP A 107 -11.47 -3.73 -20.13
N GLN A 108 -12.55 -3.52 -19.39
CA GLN A 108 -13.32 -4.58 -18.74
C GLN A 108 -14.15 -5.40 -19.75
N ARG A 109 -14.39 -4.87 -20.95
CA ARG A 109 -15.19 -5.54 -21.99
C ARG A 109 -14.32 -6.47 -22.82
N THR A 110 -13.07 -6.12 -23.08
CA THR A 110 -12.12 -7.07 -23.64
C THR A 110 -11.57 -7.97 -22.53
N ILE A 111 -12.17 -9.15 -22.43
CA ILE A 111 -11.51 -10.43 -22.71
C ILE A 111 -10.17 -10.74 -22.00
N VAL A 112 -9.22 -9.84 -21.83
CA VAL A 112 -7.87 -10.10 -21.30
C VAL A 112 -7.90 -10.65 -19.85
N ALA A 113 -8.84 -10.19 -19.01
CA ALA A 113 -9.06 -10.78 -17.69
C ALA A 113 -9.92 -12.07 -17.72
N ARG A 114 -10.71 -12.29 -18.78
CA ARG A 114 -11.54 -13.51 -18.97
C ARG A 114 -10.80 -14.66 -19.68
N GLU A 115 -9.85 -14.33 -20.54
CA GLU A 115 -8.96 -15.24 -21.28
C GLU A 115 -7.74 -15.67 -20.46
N GLY A 116 -7.61 -15.18 -19.23
CA GLY A 116 -6.47 -15.50 -18.37
C GLY A 116 -5.15 -14.92 -18.86
N LEU A 117 -5.18 -13.82 -19.60
CA LEU A 117 -3.98 -13.14 -20.08
C LEU A 117 -3.33 -12.23 -19.00
N LEU A 118 -4.00 -12.02 -17.87
CA LEU A 118 -3.53 -11.22 -16.72
C LEU A 118 -3.51 -12.02 -15.42
N GLN A 119 -3.20 -13.31 -15.50
CA GLN A 119 -2.99 -14.09 -14.29
C GLN A 119 -1.80 -13.53 -13.51
N PRO A 120 -1.79 -13.63 -12.17
CA PRO A 120 -0.61 -13.31 -11.38
C PRO A 120 0.64 -13.99 -11.95
N GLY A 121 1.70 -13.21 -12.18
CA GLY A 121 2.93 -13.66 -12.83
C GLY A 121 2.99 -13.43 -14.35
N SER A 122 1.89 -13.00 -14.98
CA SER A 122 1.86 -12.72 -16.42
C SER A 122 2.71 -11.50 -16.77
N VAL A 123 3.54 -11.63 -17.81
CA VAL A 123 4.33 -10.51 -18.33
C VAL A 123 3.43 -9.56 -19.13
N VAL A 124 3.63 -8.27 -18.91
CA VAL A 124 2.98 -7.19 -19.64
C VAL A 124 4.03 -6.22 -20.18
N ALA A 125 3.74 -5.57 -21.30
CA ALA A 125 4.60 -4.58 -21.92
C ALA A 125 4.15 -3.16 -21.55
N LEU A 126 5.12 -2.30 -21.23
CA LEU A 126 4.90 -0.86 -21.04
C LEU A 126 5.19 -0.17 -22.38
N VAL A 127 4.17 0.44 -22.98
CA VAL A 127 4.25 1.07 -24.30
C VAL A 127 4.06 2.56 -24.17
N ARG A 128 5.02 3.33 -24.69
CA ARG A 128 4.93 4.79 -24.77
C ARG A 128 3.89 5.18 -25.81
N GLU A 129 2.87 5.90 -25.38
CA GLU A 129 1.92 6.51 -26.31
C GLU A 129 2.49 7.83 -26.83
N GLN A 130 2.29 8.09 -28.13
CA GLN A 130 2.65 9.38 -28.69
C GLN A 130 1.75 10.46 -28.07
N ALA A 131 2.35 11.56 -27.61
CA ALA A 131 1.56 12.67 -27.10
C ALA A 131 0.81 13.33 -28.27
N HIS A 132 -0.52 13.31 -28.20
CA HIS A 132 -1.32 14.24 -28.99
C HIS A 132 -1.31 15.60 -28.27
N GLY A 133 -0.38 16.48 -28.65
CA GLY A 133 -0.23 17.82 -28.08
C GLY A 133 0.77 17.93 -26.93
N SER A 134 0.67 19.01 -26.14
CA SER A 134 1.61 19.34 -25.04
C SER A 134 1.35 18.60 -23.72
N GLY A 135 0.44 17.62 -23.71
CA GLY A 135 0.11 16.83 -22.52
C GLY A 135 1.19 15.81 -22.14
N PRO A 136 1.23 15.35 -20.87
CA PRO A 136 2.13 14.30 -20.45
C PRO A 136 1.90 13.03 -21.27
N ARG A 137 2.98 12.50 -21.86
CA ARG A 137 2.94 11.26 -22.65
C ARG A 137 2.45 10.09 -21.80
N GLY A 138 1.36 9.46 -22.22
CA GLY A 138 0.79 8.27 -21.58
C GLY A 138 1.70 7.05 -21.66
N ILE A 139 1.48 6.09 -20.76
CA ILE A 139 2.06 4.75 -20.87
C ILE A 139 0.87 3.78 -20.89
N ALA A 140 0.67 3.14 -22.03
CA ALA A 140 -0.25 2.03 -22.18
C ALA A 140 0.41 0.75 -21.67
N VAL A 141 -0.39 -0.15 -21.13
CA VAL A 141 0.03 -1.49 -20.73
C VAL A 141 -0.62 -2.50 -21.65
N HIS A 142 0.21 -3.32 -22.28
CA HIS A 142 -0.22 -4.33 -23.23
C HIS A 142 0.02 -5.72 -22.65
N ALA A 143 -0.90 -6.66 -22.88
CA ALA A 143 -0.68 -8.06 -22.57
C ALA A 143 0.43 -8.63 -23.46
N ALA A 144 0.94 -9.82 -23.12
CA ALA A 144 1.92 -10.53 -23.96
C ALA A 144 1.44 -10.76 -25.41
N THR A 145 0.12 -10.79 -25.64
CA THR A 145 -0.50 -10.88 -26.98
C THR A 145 -0.45 -9.58 -27.79
N GLY A 146 0.06 -8.49 -27.20
CA GLY A 146 0.10 -7.16 -27.82
C GLY A 146 -1.18 -6.34 -27.66
N ARG A 147 -2.25 -6.92 -27.08
CA ARG A 147 -3.52 -6.21 -26.86
C ARG A 147 -3.38 -5.18 -25.73
N PRO A 148 -3.93 -3.95 -25.89
CA PRO A 148 -3.95 -2.98 -24.80
C PRO A 148 -4.88 -3.45 -23.68
N VAL A 149 -4.46 -3.22 -22.44
CA VAL A 149 -5.13 -3.69 -21.22
C VAL A 149 -5.60 -2.53 -20.37
N GLY A 150 -4.82 -1.46 -20.34
CA GLY A 150 -5.11 -0.25 -19.58
C GLY A 150 -3.91 0.68 -19.61
N HIS A 151 -3.93 1.66 -18.73
CA HIS A 151 -2.95 2.74 -18.70
C HIS A 151 -2.34 2.91 -17.32
N VAL A 152 -1.09 3.36 -17.30
CA VAL A 152 -0.44 3.81 -16.07
C VAL A 152 -0.99 5.19 -15.70
N SER A 153 -1.22 5.43 -14.40
CA SER A 153 -1.68 6.75 -13.94
C SER A 153 -0.68 7.86 -14.32
N PRO A 154 -1.12 9.10 -14.61
CA PRO A 154 -0.23 10.18 -15.05
C PRO A 154 0.94 10.45 -14.09
N ARG A 155 0.70 10.33 -12.78
CA ARG A 155 1.74 10.51 -11.74
C ARG A 155 2.84 9.46 -11.81
N ILE A 156 2.49 8.20 -12.05
CA ILE A 156 3.46 7.11 -12.18
C ILE A 156 4.13 7.19 -13.55
N ALA A 157 3.35 7.48 -14.59
CA ALA A 157 3.85 7.65 -15.95
C ALA A 157 4.90 8.75 -16.06
N ALA A 158 4.76 9.86 -15.32
CA ALA A 158 5.76 10.92 -15.28
C ALA A 158 7.14 10.44 -14.79
N GLY A 159 7.18 9.47 -13.86
CA GLY A 159 8.42 8.89 -13.36
C GLY A 159 8.99 7.77 -14.24
N LEU A 160 8.12 6.97 -14.85
CA LEU A 160 8.52 5.89 -15.77
C LEU A 160 8.92 6.39 -17.16
N SER A 161 8.35 7.50 -17.62
CA SER A 161 8.56 8.04 -18.97
C SER A 161 10.04 8.28 -19.29
N PRO A 162 10.82 8.97 -18.46
CA PRO A 162 12.25 9.18 -18.74
C PRO A 162 13.05 7.88 -18.76
N LEU A 163 12.66 6.88 -17.97
CA LEU A 163 13.32 5.57 -17.96
C LEU A 163 13.10 4.84 -19.28
N LEU A 164 11.84 4.79 -19.74
CA LEU A 164 11.50 4.16 -21.02
C LEU A 164 12.09 4.94 -22.21
N ASP A 165 11.99 6.26 -22.19
CA ASP A 165 12.53 7.14 -23.24
C ASP A 165 14.08 7.07 -23.28
N GLY A 166 14.73 6.80 -22.14
CA GLY A 166 16.17 6.55 -22.03
C GLY A 166 16.60 5.11 -22.36
N GLY A 167 15.68 4.24 -22.76
CA GLY A 167 15.97 2.86 -23.14
C GLY A 167 16.21 1.91 -21.96
N ALA A 168 15.77 2.26 -20.74
CA ALA A 168 15.84 1.36 -19.61
C ALA A 168 15.01 0.09 -19.90
N GLY A 169 15.65 -1.07 -19.86
CA GLY A 169 14.96 -2.35 -19.95
C GLY A 169 14.14 -2.59 -18.70
N LEU A 170 12.85 -2.24 -18.73
CA LEU A 170 11.91 -2.55 -17.66
C LEU A 170 11.06 -3.75 -18.05
N LEU A 171 10.99 -4.73 -17.16
CA LEU A 171 10.08 -5.86 -17.24
C LEU A 171 8.92 -5.63 -16.28
N ALA A 172 7.70 -5.75 -16.79
CA ALA A 172 6.48 -5.55 -16.01
C ALA A 172 5.68 -6.85 -15.88
N VAL A 173 5.13 -7.09 -14.70
CA VAL A 173 4.44 -8.32 -14.35
C VAL A 173 3.16 -8.03 -13.55
N THR A 174 2.09 -8.73 -13.87
CA THR A 174 0.82 -8.65 -13.15
C THR A 174 0.94 -9.35 -11.80
N LEU A 175 0.54 -8.69 -10.72
CA LEU A 175 0.51 -9.25 -9.36
C LEU A 175 -0.87 -9.79 -8.99
N ALA A 176 -1.92 -9.12 -9.45
CA ALA A 176 -3.30 -9.53 -9.24
C ALA A 176 -4.15 -8.95 -10.36
N SER A 177 -5.25 -9.64 -10.62
CA SER A 177 -6.32 -9.16 -11.50
C SER A 177 -7.64 -9.61 -10.89
N ASP A 178 -8.46 -8.68 -10.45
CA ASP A 178 -9.84 -8.97 -10.04
C ASP A 178 -10.82 -8.56 -11.16
N PRO A 179 -11.35 -9.52 -11.93
CA PRO A 179 -12.33 -9.24 -12.98
C PRO A 179 -13.75 -9.00 -12.45
N THR A 180 -14.03 -9.23 -11.16
CA THR A 180 -15.39 -9.28 -10.59
C THR A 180 -15.85 -7.98 -9.93
N LEU A 181 -14.93 -7.13 -9.47
CA LEU A 181 -15.23 -5.81 -8.87
C LEU A 181 -15.36 -4.72 -9.94
N ALA A 182 -16.34 -4.85 -10.85
CA ALA A 182 -16.46 -4.00 -12.05
C ALA A 182 -17.90 -3.49 -12.28
N ARG A 183 -18.31 -2.46 -11.53
CA ARG A 183 -19.28 -1.47 -12.04
C ARG A 183 -18.86 -0.03 -11.74
N ASP A 184 -18.28 0.23 -10.57
CA ASP A 184 -17.94 1.61 -10.14
C ASP A 184 -16.50 1.81 -9.62
N ARG A 185 -15.59 0.84 -9.81
CA ARG A 185 -14.18 0.96 -9.42
C ARG A 185 -13.26 0.70 -10.61
N PRO A 186 -12.15 1.45 -10.75
CA PRO A 186 -11.14 1.15 -11.75
C PRO A 186 -10.67 -0.30 -11.56
N GLY A 187 -10.59 -1.05 -12.67
CA GLY A 187 -10.23 -2.47 -12.64
C GLY A 187 -8.95 -2.70 -11.83
N LEU A 188 -9.03 -3.62 -10.88
CA LEU A 188 -8.01 -3.87 -9.85
C LEU A 188 -6.86 -4.72 -10.38
N VAL A 189 -6.27 -4.32 -11.52
CA VAL A 189 -5.06 -4.97 -12.04
C VAL A 189 -3.85 -4.32 -11.38
N LYS A 190 -3.16 -5.09 -10.54
CA LYS A 190 -1.92 -4.69 -9.87
C LYS A 190 -0.75 -5.09 -10.75
N VAL A 191 0.20 -4.19 -10.97
CA VAL A 191 1.41 -4.43 -11.76
C VAL A 191 2.63 -3.96 -10.99
N ILE A 192 3.73 -4.69 -11.13
CA ILE A 192 5.07 -4.18 -10.83
C ILE A 192 5.89 -4.06 -12.11
N ALA A 193 6.79 -3.08 -12.15
CA ALA A 193 7.79 -2.92 -13.18
C ALA A 193 9.16 -2.63 -12.55
N CYS A 194 10.18 -3.35 -12.96
CA CYS A 194 11.57 -3.16 -12.53
C CYS A 194 12.53 -3.75 -13.56
N SER A 195 13.85 -3.69 -13.31
CA SER A 195 14.82 -4.31 -14.21
C SER A 195 14.62 -5.85 -14.26
N PRO A 196 15.02 -6.52 -15.36
CA PRO A 196 14.94 -7.97 -15.47
C PRO A 196 15.63 -8.72 -14.33
N ASP A 197 16.77 -8.21 -13.85
CA ASP A 197 17.52 -8.81 -12.74
C ASP A 197 16.73 -8.74 -11.44
N VAL A 198 16.05 -7.62 -11.18
CA VAL A 198 15.18 -7.46 -10.01
C VAL A 198 13.96 -8.37 -10.13
N ILE A 199 13.27 -8.42 -11.27
CA ILE A 199 12.16 -9.38 -11.46
C ILE A 199 12.65 -10.82 -11.24
N GLY A 200 13.78 -11.19 -11.84
CA GLY A 200 14.37 -12.53 -11.69
C GLY A 200 14.72 -12.84 -10.24
N HIS A 201 15.19 -11.85 -9.46
CA HIS A 201 15.41 -11.98 -8.03
C HIS A 201 14.10 -12.18 -7.27
N LEU A 202 13.10 -11.31 -7.49
CA LEU A 202 11.81 -11.34 -6.79
C LEU A 202 11.08 -12.68 -6.96
N PHE A 203 11.21 -13.33 -8.12
CA PHE A 203 10.60 -14.64 -8.39
C PHE A 203 11.40 -15.84 -7.84
N ARG A 204 12.56 -15.62 -7.22
CA ARG A 204 13.27 -16.71 -6.52
C ARG A 204 12.42 -17.22 -5.37
N ARG A 205 12.65 -18.48 -5.00
CA ARG A 205 12.01 -19.05 -3.82
C ARG A 205 12.44 -18.26 -2.59
N LEU A 206 11.47 -17.94 -1.73
CA LEU A 206 11.73 -17.34 -0.43
C LEU A 206 12.77 -18.19 0.31
N PRO A 207 13.90 -17.60 0.77
CA PRO A 207 14.89 -18.32 1.54
C PRO A 207 14.22 -18.90 2.79
N GLN A 208 14.26 -20.21 2.94
CA GLN A 208 13.82 -20.86 4.19
C GLN A 208 14.91 -20.65 5.24
N GLY A 209 14.91 -19.47 5.86
CA GLY A 209 15.82 -19.12 6.96
C GLY A 209 15.06 -18.97 8.27
N ALA A 210 15.75 -19.18 9.39
CA ALA A 210 15.21 -18.86 10.70
C ALA A 210 14.82 -17.37 10.73
N PRO A 211 13.61 -17.01 11.22
CA PRO A 211 13.19 -15.62 11.29
C PRO A 211 14.22 -14.81 12.07
N VAL A 212 14.59 -13.63 11.56
CA VAL A 212 15.44 -12.71 12.33
C VAL A 212 14.64 -12.37 13.59
N PRO A 213 15.20 -12.56 14.80
CA PRO A 213 14.48 -12.24 16.02
C PRO A 213 14.08 -10.76 15.97
N LEU A 214 12.76 -10.52 15.92
CA LEU A 214 12.17 -9.22 16.20
C LEU A 214 12.68 -8.85 17.59
N ARG A 215 13.57 -7.86 17.69
CA ARG A 215 13.93 -7.32 19.00
C ARG A 215 12.65 -6.83 19.63
N ALA A 216 12.28 -7.44 20.76
CA ALA A 216 11.12 -7.09 21.56
C ALA A 216 11.30 -5.68 22.15
N HIS A 217 11.10 -4.65 21.32
CA HIS A 217 10.97 -3.27 21.76
C HIS A 217 9.55 -2.82 21.42
N ASP A 218 8.56 -3.46 22.03
CA ASP A 218 7.18 -2.95 22.09
C ASP A 218 6.44 -3.62 23.27
N THR A 219 7.06 -3.59 24.45
CA THR A 219 6.27 -3.55 25.68
C THR A 219 6.02 -2.08 25.96
N VAL A 220 4.95 -1.52 25.37
CA VAL A 220 4.39 -0.27 25.86
C VAL A 220 3.77 -0.58 27.22
N LEU A 221 4.59 -0.44 28.26
CA LEU A 221 4.11 -0.26 29.62
C LEU A 221 3.41 1.10 29.65
N VAL A 222 2.09 1.08 29.48
CA VAL A 222 1.24 2.19 29.91
C VAL A 222 1.20 2.12 31.43
N ALA A 223 1.95 3.02 32.08
CA ALA A 223 1.86 3.30 33.50
C ALA A 223 0.56 4.03 33.84
#